data_AF-A0A1W2CVK0-F1
#
_entry.id   AF-A0A1W2CVK0-F1
#
_cell.length_a   1.000
_cell.length_b   1.000
_cell.length_c   1.000
_cell.angle_alpha   90.00
_cell.angle_beta   90.00
_cell.angle_gamma   90.00
#
_symmetry.space_group_name_H-M   'P 1'
#
loop_
_entity.id
_entity.type
_entity.pdbx_description
1 polymer ?
#
loop_
_entity_poly.entity_id
_entity_poly.type
_entity_poly.pdbx_seq_one_letter_code
_entity_poly.pdbx_strand_id
1 'polypeptide(L)'
;MVKSWKSFAVGAISMLVFIVAGYMVFSGMEKNFTTPENRVENPESLSNIITITPLPSLRIIRGSEVPFEGSIELRQAIAGRFAQNLAIVNFQATGEHAEKSAIKIVWENGEVEKVYPGTKDKKFAPERRASAISVLGYSMHERRIFGDSSRKGTLTWEIRYEPIE
;
A
#
# COMPACT_ATOMS: atom_id res chain seq x y z
N MET A 1 2.94 47.23 -49.18
CA MET A 1 3.32 45.81 -48.93
C MET A 1 4.82 45.73 -48.81
N VAL A 2 5.36 46.07 -47.64
CA VAL A 2 6.81 46.32 -47.54
C VAL A 2 7.38 45.87 -46.19
N LYS A 3 8.47 45.10 -46.31
CA LYS A 3 9.69 45.15 -45.49
C LYS A 3 9.74 44.58 -44.07
N SER A 4 8.68 44.05 -43.46
CA SER A 4 8.79 43.51 -42.08
C SER A 4 9.16 42.02 -41.96
N TRP A 5 9.02 41.24 -43.05
CA TRP A 5 9.33 39.80 -43.01
C TRP A 5 10.82 39.52 -42.78
N LYS A 6 11.70 40.36 -43.36
CA LYS A 6 13.15 40.20 -43.23
C LYS A 6 13.60 40.42 -41.78
N SER A 7 13.03 41.41 -41.08
CA SER A 7 13.31 41.66 -39.66
C SER A 7 12.78 40.55 -38.75
N PHE A 8 11.62 39.96 -39.09
CA PHE A 8 11.07 38.82 -38.33
C PHE A 8 11.93 37.56 -38.50
N ALA A 9 12.36 37.27 -39.73
CA ALA A 9 13.23 36.13 -40.02
C ALA A 9 14.59 36.25 -39.33
N VAL A 10 15.18 37.45 -39.30
CA VAL A 10 16.46 37.70 -38.59
C VAL A 10 16.31 37.51 -37.08
N GLY A 11 15.19 37.97 -36.48
CA GLY A 11 14.91 37.75 -35.05
C GLY A 11 14.68 36.29 -34.69
N ALA A 12 14.00 35.53 -35.55
CA ALA A 12 13.78 34.10 -35.34
C ALA A 12 15.09 33.30 -35.42
N ILE A 13 15.95 33.64 -36.38
CA ILE A 13 17.27 32.99 -36.55
C ILE A 13 18.19 33.33 -35.37
N SER A 14 18.21 34.58 -34.90
CA SER A 14 19.05 34.94 -33.74
C SER A 14 18.61 34.20 -32.48
N MET A 15 17.30 34.11 -32.22
CA MET A 15 16.76 33.37 -31.07
C MET A 15 17.13 31.89 -31.12
N LEU A 16 17.09 31.27 -32.31
CA LEU A 16 17.48 29.88 -32.50
C LEU A 16 18.98 29.66 -32.23
N VAL A 17 19.84 30.57 -32.69
CA VAL A 17 21.29 30.54 -32.40
C VAL A 17 21.54 30.67 -30.89
N PHE A 18 20.83 31.54 -30.19
CA PHE A 18 20.95 31.68 -28.73
C PHE A 18 20.52 30.41 -27.98
N ILE A 19 19.44 29.76 -28.40
CA ILE A 19 18.98 28.50 -27.79
C ILE A 19 19.99 27.38 -28.01
N VAL A 20 20.53 27.24 -29.23
CA VAL A 20 21.54 26.22 -29.54
C VAL A 20 22.86 26.48 -28.82
N ALA A 21 23.32 27.73 -28.75
CA ALA A 21 24.52 28.10 -28.00
C ALA A 21 24.33 27.87 -26.49
N GLY A 22 23.18 28.25 -25.94
CA GLY A 22 22.85 27.98 -24.54
C GLY A 22 22.79 26.48 -24.23
N TYR A 23 22.21 25.69 -25.14
CA TYR A 23 22.16 24.23 -25.01
C TYR A 23 23.56 23.61 -25.06
N MET A 24 24.43 24.02 -25.99
CA MET A 24 25.81 23.52 -26.06
C MET A 24 26.64 23.86 -24.80
N VAL A 25 26.46 25.04 -24.22
CA VAL A 25 27.16 25.42 -22.97
C VAL A 25 26.66 24.58 -21.79
N PHE A 26 25.36 24.31 -21.69
CA PHE A 26 24.81 23.48 -20.62
C PHE A 26 25.06 21.98 -20.81
N SER A 27 25.04 21.47 -22.04
CA SER A 27 25.33 20.05 -22.33
C SER A 27 26.82 19.72 -22.38
N GLY A 28 27.68 20.74 -22.43
CA GLY A 28 29.15 20.60 -22.43
C GLY A 28 29.78 20.59 -21.04
N MET A 29 29.00 20.80 -19.97
CA MET A 29 29.50 20.93 -18.59
C MET A 29 29.43 19.64 -17.77
N GLU A 30 29.42 18.47 -18.44
CA GLU A 30 29.51 17.15 -17.79
C GLU A 30 30.72 16.33 -18.31
N LYS A 31 31.89 16.94 -18.48
CA LYS A 31 33.13 16.17 -18.61
C LYS A 31 34.26 16.93 -17.95
N ASN A 32 34.65 16.49 -16.75
CA ASN A 32 36.02 16.42 -16.22
C ASN A 32 35.99 16.27 -14.69
N PHE A 33 35.65 15.07 -14.22
CA PHE A 33 36.17 14.56 -12.96
C PHE A 33 36.94 13.28 -13.27
N THR A 34 38.20 13.43 -13.64
CA THR A 34 39.18 12.33 -13.65
C THR A 34 39.61 12.09 -12.21
N THR A 35 38.97 11.14 -11.54
CA THR A 35 39.51 10.50 -10.35
C THR A 35 40.69 9.61 -10.79
N PRO A 36 41.85 9.62 -10.12
CA PRO A 36 42.94 8.73 -10.50
C PRO A 36 42.53 7.28 -10.26
N GLU A 37 42.75 6.46 -11.27
CA GLU A 37 42.61 5.00 -11.25
C GLU A 37 43.59 4.42 -10.24
N ASN A 38 43.12 4.16 -9.02
CA ASN A 38 43.82 3.30 -8.09
C ASN A 38 43.62 1.87 -8.56
N ARG A 39 44.60 1.37 -9.33
CA ARG A 39 44.73 -0.05 -9.68
C ARG A 39 44.91 -0.85 -8.39
N VAL A 40 43.81 -1.32 -7.82
CA VAL A 40 43.83 -2.35 -6.79
C VAL A 40 43.92 -3.68 -7.51
N GLU A 41 45.15 -4.14 -7.75
CA GLU A 41 45.40 -5.57 -7.89
C GLU A 41 45.21 -6.18 -6.49
N ASN A 42 44.05 -6.78 -6.26
CA ASN A 42 43.88 -7.76 -5.19
C ASN A 42 43.41 -9.08 -5.83
N PRO A 43 44.17 -10.16 -5.66
CA PRO A 43 43.88 -11.46 -6.27
C PRO A 43 42.71 -12.14 -5.52
N GLU A 44 41.98 -12.97 -6.26
CA GLU A 44 41.28 -14.15 -5.76
C GLU A 44 40.41 -14.01 -4.49
N SER A 45 39.08 -13.91 -4.66
CA SER A 45 38.08 -14.53 -3.75
C SER A 45 36.65 -14.19 -4.20
N LEU A 46 36.20 -14.74 -5.32
CA LEU A 46 34.77 -14.88 -5.64
C LEU A 46 34.14 -15.98 -4.76
N SER A 47 34.10 -15.80 -3.44
CA SER A 47 33.53 -16.81 -2.53
C SER A 47 32.62 -16.26 -1.43
N ASN A 48 32.29 -14.97 -1.42
CA ASN A 48 31.33 -14.41 -0.48
C ASN A 48 30.44 -13.33 -1.12
N ILE A 49 29.65 -13.72 -2.14
CA ILE A 49 28.47 -12.92 -2.51
C ILE A 49 27.41 -13.19 -1.45
N ILE A 50 27.34 -12.32 -0.45
CA ILE A 50 26.25 -12.29 0.53
C ILE A 50 24.99 -11.88 -0.23
N THR A 51 24.16 -12.86 -0.58
CA THR A 51 22.83 -12.58 -1.16
C THR A 51 21.92 -12.13 -0.02
N ILE A 52 21.77 -10.82 0.14
CA ILE A 52 20.79 -10.24 1.07
C ILE A 52 19.43 -10.39 0.40
N THR A 53 18.70 -11.45 0.74
CA THR A 53 17.29 -11.59 0.36
C THR A 53 16.48 -10.67 1.29
N PRO A 54 15.86 -9.59 0.80
CA PRO A 54 14.99 -8.78 1.63
C PRO A 54 13.83 -9.64 2.13
N LEU A 55 13.57 -9.62 3.44
CA LEU A 55 12.39 -10.30 3.98
C LEU A 55 11.13 -9.69 3.36
N PRO A 56 10.11 -10.52 3.04
CA PRO A 56 8.82 -10.00 2.60
C PRO A 56 8.29 -8.99 3.63
N SER A 57 7.79 -7.86 3.15
CA SER A 57 7.35 -6.78 4.04
C SER A 57 6.04 -7.19 4.72
N LEU A 58 6.12 -7.69 5.95
CA LEU A 58 4.92 -7.96 6.75
C LEU A 58 4.22 -6.63 7.07
N ARG A 59 2.99 -6.48 6.60
CA ARG A 59 2.12 -5.32 6.84
C ARG A 59 1.12 -5.63 7.94
N ILE A 60 0.68 -4.58 8.64
CA ILE A 60 -0.25 -4.68 9.76
C ILE A 60 -1.43 -3.74 9.50
N ILE A 61 -2.65 -4.27 9.56
CA ILE A 61 -3.90 -3.52 9.61
C ILE A 61 -4.41 -3.61 11.04
N ARG A 62 -4.61 -2.48 11.71
CA ARG A 62 -5.10 -2.47 13.08
C ARG A 62 -6.14 -1.38 13.32
N GLY A 63 -7.08 -1.69 14.20
CA GLY A 63 -7.97 -0.75 14.85
C GLY A 63 -7.99 -1.06 16.34
N SER A 64 -7.87 -0.03 17.17
CA SER A 64 -7.91 -0.19 18.64
C SER A 64 -9.08 0.60 19.18
N GLU A 65 -10.01 -0.08 19.85
CA GLU A 65 -11.19 0.50 20.49
C GLU A 65 -11.96 1.44 19.56
N VAL A 66 -12.07 1.08 18.29
CA VAL A 66 -12.72 1.93 17.27
C VAL A 66 -14.21 1.98 17.57
N PRO A 67 -14.76 3.14 17.95
CA PRO A 67 -16.16 3.26 18.31
C PRO A 67 -17.04 3.22 17.07
N PHE A 68 -18.19 2.58 17.20
CA PHE A 68 -19.23 2.57 16.18
C PHE A 68 -20.62 2.52 16.81
N GLU A 69 -21.64 2.77 16.00
CA GLU A 69 -23.03 2.68 16.42
C GLU A 69 -23.85 1.87 15.39
N GLY A 70 -24.66 0.95 15.89
CA GLY A 70 -25.51 0.11 15.04
C GLY A 70 -24.74 -0.94 14.24
N SER A 71 -24.92 -0.99 12.92
CA SER A 71 -24.16 -1.87 12.03
C SER A 71 -23.27 -1.07 11.09
N ILE A 72 -22.00 -1.46 10.99
CA ILE A 72 -21.00 -0.78 10.16
C ILE A 72 -20.11 -1.79 9.43
N GLU A 73 -19.66 -1.42 8.23
CA GLU A 73 -18.62 -2.15 7.49
C GLU A 73 -17.42 -1.22 7.26
N LEU A 74 -16.29 -1.58 7.87
CA LEU A 74 -15.02 -0.87 7.76
C LEU A 74 -14.12 -1.60 6.77
N ARG A 75 -14.09 -1.13 5.52
CA ARG A 75 -13.19 -1.67 4.49
C ARG A 75 -11.74 -1.32 4.81
N GLN A 76 -10.86 -2.32 4.76
CA GLN A 76 -9.44 -2.15 5.06
C GLN A 76 -8.65 -2.06 3.75
N ALA A 77 -7.73 -1.09 3.68
CA ALA A 77 -6.84 -0.96 2.52
C ALA A 77 -5.72 -2.01 2.59
N ILE A 78 -5.50 -2.71 1.47
CA ILE A 78 -4.41 -3.67 1.29
C ILE A 78 -3.32 -2.98 0.46
N ALA A 79 -2.06 -3.08 0.88
CA ALA A 79 -0.92 -2.44 0.23
C ALA A 79 -0.41 -3.24 -0.99
N GLY A 80 -1.32 -3.66 -1.87
CA GLY A 80 -1.09 -4.51 -3.05
C GLY A 80 -2.42 -4.91 -3.69
N ARG A 81 -2.37 -5.74 -4.73
CA ARG A 81 -3.58 -6.33 -5.32
C ARG A 81 -4.17 -7.41 -4.42
N PHE A 82 -3.30 -8.16 -3.74
CA PHE A 82 -3.69 -9.23 -2.82
C PHE A 82 -2.90 -9.17 -1.51
N ALA A 83 -3.46 -9.82 -0.49
CA ALA A 83 -2.80 -10.11 0.78
C ALA A 83 -2.61 -11.63 0.92
N GLN A 84 -1.38 -12.08 1.14
CA GLN A 84 -1.01 -13.47 1.39
C GLN A 84 -0.46 -13.64 2.81
N ASN A 85 -0.27 -14.88 3.27
CA ASN A 85 0.27 -15.18 4.60
C ASN A 85 -0.51 -14.47 5.70
N LEU A 86 -1.84 -14.42 5.52
CA LEU A 86 -2.73 -13.67 6.38
C LEU A 86 -2.85 -14.33 7.75
N ALA A 87 -2.77 -13.50 8.79
CA ALA A 87 -2.97 -13.90 10.17
C ALA A 87 -3.84 -12.88 10.90
N ILE A 88 -4.90 -13.34 11.55
CA ILE A 88 -5.70 -12.54 12.47
C ILE A 88 -5.11 -12.74 13.86
N VAL A 89 -4.35 -11.75 14.32
CA VAL A 89 -3.65 -11.80 15.61
C VAL A 89 -4.66 -11.60 16.74
N ASN A 90 -5.56 -10.65 16.58
CA ASN A 90 -6.59 -10.36 17.56
C ASN A 90 -7.84 -9.83 16.86
N PHE A 91 -9.02 -10.28 17.29
CA PHE A 91 -10.28 -9.64 16.94
C PHE A 91 -11.24 -9.68 18.13
N GLN A 92 -11.69 -8.50 18.56
CA GLN A 92 -12.60 -8.30 19.67
C GLN A 92 -13.65 -7.27 19.29
N ALA A 93 -14.86 -7.46 19.82
CA ALA A 93 -15.97 -6.54 19.67
C ALA A 93 -16.66 -6.40 21.02
N THR A 94 -17.11 -5.19 21.35
CA THR A 94 -17.92 -4.90 22.53
C THR A 94 -19.21 -4.20 22.11
N GLY A 95 -20.25 -4.34 22.92
CA GLY A 95 -21.58 -3.83 22.61
C GLY A 95 -22.65 -4.91 22.77
N GLU A 96 -23.88 -4.55 22.43
CA GLU A 96 -25.02 -5.47 22.47
C GLU A 96 -25.06 -6.31 21.20
N HIS A 97 -25.15 -7.63 21.31
CA HIS A 97 -25.03 -8.55 20.17
C HIS A 97 -23.70 -8.45 19.39
N ALA A 98 -22.63 -8.01 20.07
CA ALA A 98 -21.31 -7.83 19.48
C ALA A 98 -20.72 -9.11 18.87
N GLU A 99 -21.18 -10.29 19.31
CA GLU A 99 -20.82 -11.60 18.75
C GLU A 99 -21.14 -11.75 17.26
N LYS A 100 -22.07 -10.95 16.72
CA LYS A 100 -22.43 -10.92 15.29
C LYS A 100 -21.47 -10.10 14.43
N SER A 101 -20.57 -9.34 15.06
CA SER A 101 -19.46 -8.67 14.38
C SER A 101 -18.57 -9.71 13.68
N ALA A 102 -17.86 -9.32 12.62
CA ALA A 102 -17.00 -10.27 11.91
C ALA A 102 -15.93 -9.57 11.09
N ILE A 103 -14.72 -10.14 11.02
CA ILE A 103 -13.80 -9.82 9.94
C ILE A 103 -14.19 -10.67 8.73
N LYS A 104 -14.58 -10.00 7.65
CA LYS A 104 -14.91 -10.60 6.36
C LYS A 104 -13.68 -10.56 5.46
N ILE A 105 -13.25 -11.72 5.00
CA ILE A 105 -12.15 -11.88 4.05
C ILE A 105 -12.73 -12.43 2.76
N VAL A 106 -12.49 -11.74 1.65
CA VAL A 106 -12.82 -12.22 0.31
C VAL A 106 -11.54 -12.73 -0.32
N TRP A 107 -11.54 -13.98 -0.74
CA TRP A 107 -10.41 -14.64 -1.37
C TRP A 107 -10.41 -14.43 -2.90
N GLU A 108 -9.28 -14.68 -3.55
CA GLU A 108 -9.11 -14.55 -5.01
C GLU A 108 -10.11 -15.43 -5.79
N ASN A 109 -10.43 -16.62 -5.27
CA ASN A 109 -11.43 -17.52 -5.84
C ASN A 109 -12.89 -17.07 -5.61
N GLY A 110 -13.12 -15.93 -4.96
CA GLY A 110 -14.44 -15.39 -4.63
C GLY A 110 -15.07 -15.98 -3.36
N GLU A 111 -14.40 -16.93 -2.70
CA GLU A 111 -14.85 -17.48 -1.43
C GLU A 111 -14.84 -16.38 -0.35
N VAL A 112 -15.84 -16.40 0.52
CA VAL A 112 -15.95 -15.44 1.63
C VAL A 112 -15.80 -16.18 2.94
N GLU A 113 -14.80 -15.80 3.71
CA GLU A 113 -14.61 -16.33 5.06
C GLU A 113 -14.89 -15.26 6.11
N LYS A 114 -15.54 -15.66 7.20
CA LYS A 114 -15.85 -14.80 8.33
C LYS A 114 -15.09 -15.26 9.57
N VAL A 115 -14.50 -14.30 10.27
CA VAL A 115 -13.81 -14.51 11.55
C VAL A 115 -14.56 -13.74 12.62
N TYR A 116 -15.02 -14.44 13.65
CA TYR A 116 -15.84 -13.87 14.71
C TYR A 116 -15.00 -13.38 15.90
N PRO A 117 -15.54 -12.47 16.74
CA PRO A 117 -14.84 -11.91 17.89
C PRO A 117 -14.39 -13.00 18.86
N GLY A 118 -13.30 -12.74 19.57
CA GLY A 118 -12.64 -13.73 20.44
C GLY A 118 -11.57 -14.56 19.72
N THR A 119 -11.45 -14.44 18.39
CA THR A 119 -10.39 -15.10 17.62
C THR A 119 -9.03 -14.47 17.94
N LYS A 120 -8.04 -15.32 18.23
CA LYS A 120 -6.64 -14.94 18.44
C LYS A 120 -5.73 -15.85 17.62
N ASP A 121 -4.67 -15.28 17.05
CA ASP A 121 -3.61 -15.97 16.32
C ASP A 121 -4.10 -16.97 15.24
N LYS A 122 -5.23 -16.68 14.58
CA LYS A 122 -5.74 -17.52 13.49
C LYS A 122 -4.92 -17.26 12.23
N LYS A 123 -4.21 -18.28 11.77
CA LYS A 123 -3.45 -18.27 10.51
C LYS A 123 -4.26 -18.91 9.40
N PHE A 124 -4.11 -18.39 8.20
CA PHE A 124 -4.71 -18.93 6.99
C PHE A 124 -3.63 -19.63 6.17
N ALA A 125 -4.07 -20.53 5.30
CA ALA A 125 -3.14 -21.27 4.47
C ALA A 125 -2.36 -20.31 3.56
N PRO A 126 -1.03 -20.46 3.46
CA PRO A 126 -0.16 -19.50 2.80
C PRO A 126 -0.48 -19.33 1.31
N GLU A 127 -1.01 -20.35 0.65
CA GLU A 127 -1.44 -20.31 -0.75
C GLU A 127 -2.67 -19.42 -0.99
N ARG A 128 -3.45 -19.09 0.05
CA ARG A 128 -4.66 -18.29 -0.11
C ARG A 128 -4.32 -16.81 -0.19
N ARG A 129 -4.92 -16.16 -1.20
CA ARG A 129 -4.76 -14.73 -1.48
C ARG A 129 -6.06 -14.00 -1.22
N ALA A 130 -6.06 -13.10 -0.25
CA ALA A 130 -7.19 -12.24 0.06
C ALA A 130 -7.19 -11.04 -0.90
N SER A 131 -8.29 -10.84 -1.61
CA SER A 131 -8.52 -9.70 -2.50
C SER A 131 -9.16 -8.51 -1.78
N ALA A 132 -9.94 -8.78 -0.72
CA ALA A 132 -10.51 -7.73 0.13
C ALA A 132 -10.65 -8.18 1.59
N ILE A 133 -10.46 -7.25 2.51
CA ILE A 133 -10.64 -7.45 3.95
C ILE A 133 -11.55 -6.33 4.47
N SER A 134 -12.56 -6.68 5.24
CA SER A 134 -13.49 -5.73 5.85
C SER A 134 -13.80 -6.14 7.28
N VAL A 135 -13.91 -5.17 8.18
CA VAL A 135 -14.28 -5.40 9.58
C VAL A 135 -15.72 -4.94 9.77
N LEU A 136 -16.59 -5.88 10.10
CA LEU A 136 -18.01 -5.68 10.32
C LEU A 136 -18.26 -5.48 11.81
N GLY A 137 -18.85 -4.36 12.17
CA GLY A 137 -19.36 -4.10 13.52
C GLY A 137 -20.86 -4.32 13.58
N TYR A 138 -21.31 -4.96 14.65
CA TYR A 138 -22.72 -5.11 14.98
C TYR A 138 -22.94 -4.80 16.46
N SER A 139 -23.70 -3.75 16.73
CA SER A 139 -24.15 -3.36 18.07
C SER A 139 -25.56 -2.79 17.95
N MET A 140 -26.55 -3.67 17.89
CA MET A 140 -27.97 -3.33 17.81
C MET A 140 -28.69 -4.02 18.95
N HIS A 141 -29.68 -3.35 19.54
CA HIS A 141 -30.62 -4.00 20.44
C HIS A 141 -31.74 -4.62 19.61
N GLU A 142 -31.77 -5.96 19.54
CA GLU A 142 -32.73 -6.69 18.73
C GLU A 142 -34.05 -6.86 19.50
N ARG A 143 -35.14 -6.32 18.94
CA ARG A 143 -36.48 -6.44 19.53
C ARG A 143 -37.36 -7.28 18.63
N ARG A 144 -38.14 -8.19 19.25
CA ARG A 144 -39.01 -9.11 18.49
C ARG A 144 -40.17 -8.43 17.75
N ILE A 145 -40.59 -7.24 18.18
CA ILE A 145 -41.83 -6.58 17.72
C ILE A 145 -41.58 -5.13 17.28
N PHE A 146 -40.53 -4.49 17.80
CA PHE A 146 -40.15 -3.13 17.43
C PHE A 146 -38.88 -3.18 16.58
N GLY A 147 -38.67 -2.20 15.71
CA GLY A 147 -37.44 -2.11 14.93
C GLY A 147 -36.20 -2.06 15.82
N ASP A 148 -35.09 -2.59 15.30
CA ASP A 148 -33.82 -2.64 16.01
C ASP A 148 -33.33 -1.21 16.33
N SER A 149 -32.85 -1.00 17.55
CA SER A 149 -32.29 0.30 17.94
C SER A 149 -30.76 0.23 17.98
N SER A 150 -30.11 1.24 17.40
CA SER A 150 -28.66 1.35 17.39
C SER A 150 -28.11 1.49 18.81
N ARG A 151 -27.01 0.78 19.08
CA ARG A 151 -26.25 0.87 20.32
C ARG A 151 -24.80 1.17 19.99
N LYS A 152 -24.12 1.82 20.94
CA LYS A 152 -22.68 2.03 20.84
C LYS A 152 -21.96 0.71 21.04
N GLY A 153 -20.91 0.49 20.28
CA GLY A 153 -19.99 -0.63 20.42
C GLY A 153 -18.57 -0.21 20.11
N THR A 154 -17.61 -1.10 20.35
CA THR A 154 -16.22 -0.89 19.94
C THR A 154 -15.67 -2.11 19.23
N LEU A 155 -14.75 -1.88 18.30
CA LEU A 155 -14.04 -2.92 17.57
C LEU A 155 -12.53 -2.78 17.79
N THR A 156 -11.88 -3.91 18.08
CA THR A 156 -10.42 -3.99 18.16
C THR A 156 -9.96 -5.15 17.28
N TRP A 157 -9.06 -4.88 16.34
CA TRP A 157 -8.51 -5.91 15.45
C TRP A 157 -7.04 -5.66 15.14
N GLU A 158 -6.32 -6.75 14.89
CA GLU A 158 -4.98 -6.73 14.31
C GLU A 158 -4.87 -7.86 13.28
N ILE A 159 -4.55 -7.49 12.05
CA ILE A 159 -4.39 -8.38 10.90
C ILE A 159 -2.99 -8.17 10.35
N ARG A 160 -2.23 -9.26 10.24
CA ARG A 160 -0.90 -9.27 9.62
C ARG A 160 -0.97 -9.98 8.29
N TYR A 161 -0.27 -9.46 7.29
CA TYR A 161 -0.26 -10.03 5.95
C TYR A 161 0.97 -9.60 5.17
N GLU A 162 1.26 -10.30 4.08
CA GLU A 162 2.26 -9.92 3.09
C GLU A 162 1.57 -9.41 1.83
N PRO A 163 1.93 -8.22 1.33
CA PRO A 163 1.33 -7.66 0.12
C PRO A 163 1.88 -8.32 -1.14
N ILE A 164 1.02 -8.49 -2.14
CA ILE A 164 1.38 -9.03 -3.47
C ILE A 164 0.73 -8.17 -4.55
N GLU A 165 1.48 -7.94 -5.64
CA GLU A 165 1.03 -7.23 -6.85
C GLU A 165 0.25 -8.12 -7.83
#